data_AF-A0AB32WS90-F1
#
_entry.id   AF-A0AB32WS90-F1
#
_cell.length_a   1.000
_cell.length_b   1.000
_cell.length_c   1.000
_cell.angle_alpha   90.00
_cell.angle_beta   90.00
_cell.angle_gamma   90.00
#
_symmetry.space_group_name_H-M   'P 1'
#
loop_
_entity.id
_entity.type
_entity.pdbx_description
1 polymer ?
#
loop_
_entity_poly.entity_id
_entity_poly.type
_entity_poly.pdbx_seq_one_letter_code
_entity_poly.pdbx_strand_id
1 'polypeptide(L)'
;MIFLLPRWVLLPRRRNYQSTECSILSVSNCRALASRLVELGYQLVSGGSDNHLVLVDLRPLGIDGARLEKILDMASITLHKNSVPGDKSALVPGGIRIGSPAMTTRGFTEKEFTAIADFIHEGVQITVNAKGLVSGSKLQEFLKFVVSLDFPLTDKVASLWSRVEALTTQFPIPGV
;
A
#
# COMPACT_ATOMS: atom_id res chain seq x y z
N MET A 1 23.15 29.65 11.85
CA MET A 1 22.45 30.88 12.26
C MET A 1 21.72 30.56 13.56
N ILE A 2 22.05 31.26 14.64
CA ILE A 2 21.66 31.00 16.05
C ILE A 2 20.40 31.83 16.41
N PHE A 3 19.77 31.46 17.53
CA PHE A 3 18.81 32.17 18.42
C PHE A 3 17.34 31.71 18.22
N LEU A 4 16.53 31.30 19.23
CA LEU A 4 16.55 31.38 20.71
C LEU A 4 15.65 30.29 21.31
N LEU A 5 16.07 29.65 22.41
CA LEU A 5 15.20 28.90 23.33
C LEU A 5 14.53 29.86 24.32
N PRO A 6 13.34 29.49 24.84
CA PRO A 6 13.17 29.55 26.28
C PRO A 6 12.70 28.21 26.87
N ARG A 7 13.51 27.75 27.84
CA ARG A 7 13.10 27.09 29.08
C ARG A 7 12.42 25.72 28.97
N TRP A 8 13.29 24.71 28.91
CA TRP A 8 13.05 23.34 29.30
C TRP A 8 12.51 23.25 30.73
N VAL A 9 11.25 22.87 30.89
CA VAL A 9 10.74 22.22 32.11
C VAL A 9 10.60 20.73 31.78
N LEU A 10 11.44 19.93 32.42
CA LEU A 10 11.50 18.48 32.31
C LEU A 10 10.19 17.85 32.82
N LEU A 11 9.37 17.32 31.90
CA LEU A 11 8.53 16.16 32.15
C LEU A 11 9.14 14.94 31.41
N PRO A 12 9.98 14.13 32.08
CA PRO A 12 10.61 12.98 31.47
C PRO A 12 9.68 11.77 31.59
N ARG A 13 8.59 11.68 30.78
CA ARG A 13 7.83 10.40 30.69
C ARG A 13 6.81 10.17 29.56
N ARG A 14 6.71 10.99 28.50
CA ARG A 14 5.71 10.75 27.43
C ARG A 14 6.21 10.58 26.00
N ARG A 15 7.49 10.81 25.69
CA ARG A 15 7.98 10.69 24.29
C ARG A 15 8.38 9.28 23.86
N ASN A 16 8.77 8.41 24.81
CA ASN A 16 9.26 7.06 24.51
C ASN A 16 8.19 5.96 24.59
N TYR A 17 7.06 6.20 25.26
CA TYR A 17 5.97 5.20 25.35
C TYR A 17 5.13 5.18 24.07
N GLN A 18 4.84 6.35 23.49
CA GLN A 18 4.02 6.45 22.28
C GLN A 18 4.71 5.86 21.04
N SER A 19 6.06 5.87 20.99
CA SER A 19 6.83 5.32 19.88
C SER A 19 6.97 3.79 19.95
N THR A 20 7.17 3.22 21.13
CA THR A 20 7.21 1.75 21.31
C THR A 20 5.84 1.14 21.11
N GLU A 21 4.77 1.75 21.63
CA GLU A 21 3.39 1.31 21.41
C GLU A 21 2.99 1.39 19.92
N CYS A 22 3.32 2.47 19.21
CA CYS A 22 3.08 2.55 17.77
C CYS A 22 3.87 1.49 16.98
N SER A 23 5.08 1.17 17.43
CA SER A 23 5.93 0.15 16.78
C SER A 23 5.35 -1.26 16.94
N ILE A 24 4.88 -1.64 18.13
CA ILE A 24 4.25 -2.95 18.35
C ILE A 24 2.92 -3.09 17.59
N LEU A 25 2.10 -2.02 17.57
CA LEU A 25 0.85 -2.00 16.81
C LEU A 25 1.11 -2.06 15.31
N SER A 26 2.17 -1.41 14.83
CA SER A 26 2.55 -1.47 13.41
C SER A 26 2.89 -2.90 12.99
N VAL A 27 3.55 -3.67 13.85
CA VAL A 27 3.88 -5.08 13.56
C VAL A 27 2.63 -5.96 13.62
N SER A 28 1.73 -5.79 14.59
CA SER A 28 0.50 -6.59 14.67
C SER A 28 -0.42 -6.33 13.47
N ASN A 29 -0.61 -5.06 13.11
CA ASN A 29 -1.31 -4.64 11.90
C ASN A 29 -0.69 -5.20 10.62
N CYS A 30 0.65 -5.20 10.54
CA CYS A 30 1.38 -5.75 9.40
C CYS A 30 1.17 -7.27 9.27
N ARG A 31 1.12 -8.00 10.39
CA ARG A 31 0.81 -9.43 10.41
C ARG A 31 -0.62 -9.73 9.97
N ALA A 32 -1.59 -8.92 10.40
CA ALA A 32 -2.98 -9.06 9.95
C ALA A 32 -3.10 -8.86 8.44
N LEU A 33 -2.45 -7.81 7.91
CA LEU A 33 -2.37 -7.55 6.47
C LEU A 33 -1.71 -8.73 5.72
N ALA A 34 -0.56 -9.20 6.20
CA ALA A 34 0.17 -10.31 5.59
C ALA A 34 -0.68 -11.59 5.56
N SER A 35 -1.33 -11.92 6.67
CA SER A 35 -2.18 -13.11 6.79
C SER A 35 -3.34 -13.05 5.80
N ARG A 36 -4.01 -11.89 5.69
CA ARG A 36 -5.11 -11.70 4.75
C ARG A 36 -4.66 -11.80 3.30
N LEU A 37 -3.49 -11.26 2.95
CA LEU A 37 -2.92 -11.41 1.61
C LEU A 37 -2.57 -12.88 1.29
N VAL A 38 -2.08 -13.64 2.26
CA VAL A 38 -1.83 -15.08 2.08
C VAL A 38 -3.14 -15.84 1.87
N GLU A 39 -4.21 -15.54 2.62
CA GLU A 39 -5.54 -16.11 2.41
C GLU A 39 -6.09 -15.84 1.00
N LEU A 40 -5.81 -14.65 0.47
CA LEU A 40 -6.18 -14.25 -0.89
C LEU A 40 -5.29 -14.87 -1.98
N GLY A 41 -4.29 -15.67 -1.60
CA GLY A 41 -3.43 -16.43 -2.51
C GLY A 41 -2.18 -15.69 -2.99
N TYR A 42 -1.79 -14.58 -2.35
CA TYR A 42 -0.57 -13.87 -2.69
C TYR A 42 0.67 -14.55 -2.08
N GLN A 43 1.76 -14.59 -2.85
CA GLN A 43 3.06 -15.00 -2.32
C GLN A 43 3.78 -13.83 -1.67
N LEU A 44 4.16 -14.02 -0.42
CA LEU A 44 5.04 -13.12 0.31
C LEU A 44 6.48 -13.62 0.19
N VAL A 45 7.44 -12.74 -0.07
CA VAL A 45 8.84 -13.12 -0.32
C VAL A 45 9.45 -13.90 0.85
N SER A 46 9.07 -13.54 2.08
CA SER A 46 9.50 -14.21 3.32
C SER A 46 8.44 -15.15 3.92
N GLY A 47 7.31 -15.38 3.23
CA GLY A 47 6.17 -16.16 3.77
C GLY A 47 5.39 -15.46 4.88
N GLY A 48 5.75 -14.22 5.24
CA GLY A 48 5.16 -13.43 6.30
C GLY A 48 5.94 -12.14 6.54
N SER A 49 5.69 -11.46 7.66
CA SER A 49 6.52 -10.35 8.11
C SER A 49 6.56 -10.24 9.63
N ASP A 50 7.76 -10.02 10.17
CA ASP A 50 8.00 -9.68 11.57
C ASP A 50 8.26 -8.19 11.79
N ASN A 51 8.23 -7.42 10.70
CA ASN A 51 8.49 -6.00 10.71
C ASN A 51 7.21 -5.23 10.38
N HIS A 52 7.34 -3.92 10.19
CA HIS A 52 6.27 -3.00 9.80
C HIS A 52 6.03 -2.95 8.28
N LEU A 53 6.62 -3.85 7.50
CA LEU A 53 6.57 -3.88 6.04
C LEU A 53 6.31 -5.28 5.51
N VAL A 54 5.53 -5.39 4.43
CA VAL A 54 5.30 -6.63 3.70
C VAL A 54 5.79 -6.47 2.27
N LEU A 55 6.46 -7.49 1.75
CA LEU A 55 6.87 -7.56 0.35
C LEU A 55 6.06 -8.65 -0.36
N VAL A 56 5.23 -8.24 -1.31
CA VAL A 56 4.35 -9.12 -2.08
C VAL A 56 4.95 -9.37 -3.45
N ASP A 57 4.99 -10.63 -3.86
CA ASP A 57 5.38 -11.07 -5.19
C ASP A 57 4.16 -11.14 -6.11
N LEU A 58 4.20 -10.39 -7.22
CA LEU A 58 3.12 -10.31 -8.21
C LEU A 58 3.43 -11.09 -9.48
N ARG A 59 4.63 -11.67 -9.60
CA ARG A 59 5.04 -12.47 -10.76
C ARG A 59 4.13 -13.67 -11.03
N PRO A 60 3.62 -14.42 -10.02
CA PRO A 60 2.68 -15.52 -10.27
C PRO A 60 1.38 -15.05 -10.94
N LEU A 61 1.00 -13.78 -10.74
CA LEU A 61 -0.18 -13.15 -11.34
C LEU A 61 0.12 -12.55 -12.71
N GLY A 62 1.39 -12.58 -13.14
CA GLY A 62 1.83 -12.05 -14.42
C GLY A 62 1.67 -10.54 -14.54
N ILE A 63 1.67 -9.78 -13.44
CA ILE A 63 1.60 -8.31 -13.46
C ILE A 63 2.89 -7.70 -12.89
N ASP A 64 3.16 -6.45 -13.30
CA ASP A 64 4.33 -5.71 -12.82
C ASP A 64 3.89 -4.74 -11.72
N GLY A 65 4.74 -4.52 -10.72
CA GLY A 65 4.44 -3.61 -9.61
C GLY A 65 4.15 -2.18 -10.06
N ALA A 66 4.78 -1.73 -11.14
CA ALA A 66 4.58 -0.38 -11.68
C ALA A 66 3.18 -0.16 -12.32
N ARG A 67 2.57 -1.21 -12.89
CA ARG A 67 1.19 -1.11 -13.43
C ARG A 67 0.18 -1.08 -12.28
N LEU A 68 0.39 -1.94 -11.29
CA LEU A 68 -0.46 -2.01 -10.11
C LEU A 68 -0.41 -0.72 -9.30
N GLU A 69 0.79 -0.17 -9.08
CA GLU A 69 1.00 1.11 -8.40
C GLU A 69 0.16 2.21 -9.03
N LYS A 70 0.10 2.29 -10.38
CA LYS A 70 -0.68 3.34 -11.04
C LYS A 70 -2.19 3.20 -10.84
N ILE A 71 -2.72 1.98 -10.89
CA ILE A 71 -4.16 1.73 -10.69
C ILE A 71 -4.55 2.02 -9.24
N LEU A 72 -3.73 1.61 -8.28
CA LEU A 72 -3.97 1.87 -6.87
C LEU A 72 -3.84 3.35 -6.52
N ASP A 73 -2.90 4.06 -7.15
CA ASP A 73 -2.76 5.53 -7.02
C ASP A 73 -4.03 6.27 -7.46
N MET A 74 -4.68 5.81 -8.53
CA MET A 74 -5.99 6.36 -8.95
C MET A 74 -7.12 6.08 -7.96
N ALA A 75 -7.01 4.99 -7.20
CA ALA A 75 -7.96 4.63 -6.14
C ALA A 75 -7.60 5.24 -4.77
N SER A 76 -6.68 6.22 -4.72
CA SER A 76 -6.18 6.84 -3.49
C SER A 76 -5.44 5.90 -2.54
N ILE A 77 -4.87 4.81 -3.07
CA ILE A 77 -4.00 3.87 -2.34
C ILE A 77 -2.57 4.04 -2.85
N THR A 78 -1.73 4.71 -2.06
CA THR A 78 -0.32 4.91 -2.42
C THR A 78 0.55 3.76 -1.91
N LEU A 79 1.20 3.03 -2.82
CA LEU A 79 2.14 1.94 -2.52
C LEU A 79 3.42 2.12 -3.33
N HIS A 80 4.47 1.38 -2.96
CA HIS A 80 5.76 1.48 -3.65
C HIS A 80 6.10 0.17 -4.36
N LYS A 81 6.32 0.22 -5.68
CA LYS A 81 6.89 -0.91 -6.43
C LYS A 81 8.27 -1.29 -5.89
N ASN A 82 8.54 -2.58 -5.75
CA ASN A 82 9.82 -3.05 -5.21
C ASN A 82 10.27 -4.30 -5.94
N SER A 83 11.56 -4.42 -6.21
CA SER A 83 12.12 -5.63 -6.81
C SER A 83 12.02 -6.80 -5.85
N VAL A 84 11.72 -7.97 -6.39
CA VAL A 84 11.62 -9.23 -5.64
C VAL A 84 12.73 -10.19 -6.07
N PRO A 85 13.15 -11.12 -5.20
CA PRO A 85 14.15 -12.11 -5.53
C PRO A 85 13.77 -12.92 -6.79
N GLY A 86 14.61 -12.88 -7.82
CA GLY A 86 14.39 -13.52 -9.11
C GLY A 86 13.74 -12.64 -10.18
N ASP A 87 13.65 -11.32 -9.96
CA ASP A 87 13.36 -10.37 -11.04
C ASP A 87 14.49 -10.38 -12.09
N LYS A 88 14.11 -10.43 -13.37
CA LYS A 88 15.06 -10.44 -14.50
C LYS A 88 15.77 -9.09 -14.68
N SER A 89 15.14 -8.00 -14.24
CA SER A 89 15.67 -6.64 -14.36
C SER A 89 15.15 -5.75 -13.23
N ALA A 90 16.03 -4.95 -12.64
CA ALA A 90 15.66 -3.97 -11.61
C ALA A 90 14.74 -2.86 -12.15
N LEU A 91 14.68 -2.66 -13.47
CA LEU A 91 13.83 -1.66 -14.12
C LEU A 91 12.35 -2.06 -14.14
N VAL A 92 12.04 -3.35 -14.05
CA VAL A 92 10.68 -3.88 -14.07
C VAL A 92 10.46 -4.69 -12.79
N PRO A 93 10.13 -4.03 -11.66
CA PRO A 93 9.93 -4.73 -10.40
C PRO A 93 8.69 -5.62 -10.44
N GLY A 94 8.87 -6.88 -10.06
CA GLY A 94 7.81 -7.89 -10.00
C GLY A 94 6.98 -7.87 -8.72
N GLY A 95 7.20 -6.90 -7.82
CA GLY A 95 6.49 -6.84 -6.55
C GLY A 95 6.16 -5.45 -6.04
N ILE A 96 5.50 -5.42 -4.89
CA ILE A 96 5.11 -4.21 -4.16
C ILE A 96 5.50 -4.32 -2.69
N ARG A 97 5.85 -3.18 -2.10
CA ARG A 97 6.11 -3.04 -0.67
C ARG A 97 4.99 -2.24 -0.02
N ILE A 98 4.40 -2.80 1.02
CA ILE A 98 3.33 -2.17 1.81
C ILE A 98 3.85 -1.94 3.22
N GLY A 99 3.62 -0.75 3.78
CA GLY A 99 4.04 -0.39 5.14
C GLY A 99 2.85 -0.02 6.03
N SER A 100 2.83 -0.51 7.26
CA SER A 100 1.79 -0.19 8.26
C SER A 100 1.98 1.09 9.11
N PRO A 101 3.18 1.71 9.28
CA PRO A 101 3.37 2.79 10.24
C PRO A 101 2.52 4.04 10.00
N ALA A 102 2.35 4.43 8.74
CA ALA A 102 1.62 5.66 8.37
C ALA A 102 0.15 5.58 8.80
N MET A 103 -0.51 4.45 8.52
CA MET A 103 -1.91 4.25 8.86
C MET A 103 -2.10 3.92 10.34
N THR A 104 -1.16 3.20 10.95
CA THR A 104 -1.17 2.91 12.40
C THR A 104 -1.09 4.19 13.22
N THR A 105 -0.31 5.17 12.78
CA THR A 105 -0.23 6.50 13.45
C THR A 105 -1.57 7.26 13.40
N ARG A 106 -2.41 7.00 12.39
CA ARG A 106 -3.77 7.56 12.29
C ARG A 106 -4.80 6.84 13.16
N GLY A 107 -4.44 5.70 13.77
CA GLY A 107 -5.32 4.90 14.62
C GLY A 107 -5.90 3.66 13.95
N PHE A 108 -5.38 3.24 12.79
CA PHE A 108 -5.85 2.02 12.13
C PHE A 108 -5.49 0.78 12.96
N THR A 109 -6.42 -0.17 13.02
CA THR A 109 -6.27 -1.46 13.70
C THR A 109 -6.25 -2.61 12.68
N GLU A 110 -6.08 -3.82 13.18
CA GLU A 110 -5.98 -5.04 12.37
C GLU A 110 -7.18 -5.21 11.43
N LYS A 111 -8.38 -4.81 11.86
CA LYS A 111 -9.60 -4.88 11.05
C LYS A 111 -9.51 -4.01 9.81
N GLU A 112 -9.08 -2.76 9.96
CA GLU A 112 -8.91 -1.87 8.80
C GLU A 112 -7.79 -2.36 7.88
N PHE A 113 -6.73 -2.96 8.42
CA PHE A 113 -5.68 -3.58 7.60
C PHE A 113 -6.18 -4.79 6.81
N THR A 114 -7.11 -5.59 7.34
CA THR A 114 -7.77 -6.65 6.55
C THR A 114 -8.61 -6.07 5.41
N ALA A 115 -9.35 -4.98 5.65
CA ALA A 115 -10.09 -4.28 4.59
C ALA A 115 -9.16 -3.68 3.53
N ILE A 116 -8.01 -3.11 3.94
CA ILE A 116 -6.99 -2.61 3.00
C ILE A 116 -6.45 -3.74 2.12
N ALA A 117 -6.21 -4.94 2.67
CA ALA A 117 -5.79 -6.09 1.87
C ALA A 117 -6.84 -6.45 0.80
N ASP A 118 -8.13 -6.40 1.14
CA ASP A 118 -9.22 -6.66 0.20
C ASP A 118 -9.28 -5.59 -0.91
N PHE A 119 -9.06 -4.31 -0.57
CA PHE A 119 -8.97 -3.23 -1.56
C PHE A 119 -7.77 -3.39 -2.50
N ILE A 120 -6.61 -3.79 -1.97
CA ILE A 120 -5.42 -4.08 -2.78
C ILE A 120 -5.72 -5.25 -3.73
N HIS A 121 -6.39 -6.29 -3.24
CA HIS A 121 -6.78 -7.42 -4.07
C HIS A 121 -7.69 -7.02 -5.21
N GLU A 122 -8.69 -6.19 -4.95
CA GLU A 122 -9.57 -5.65 -5.99
C GLU A 122 -8.80 -4.82 -7.02
N GLY A 123 -7.87 -3.96 -6.57
CA GLY A 123 -6.99 -3.21 -7.47
C GLY A 123 -6.09 -4.10 -8.33
N VAL A 124 -5.63 -5.24 -7.79
CA VAL A 124 -4.92 -6.27 -8.56
C VAL A 124 -5.81 -6.88 -9.63
N GLN A 125 -7.05 -7.24 -9.31
CA GLN A 125 -8.00 -7.78 -10.30
C GLN A 125 -8.30 -6.76 -11.41
N ILE A 126 -8.46 -5.48 -11.08
CA ILE A 126 -8.62 -4.41 -12.06
C ILE A 126 -7.37 -4.32 -12.95
N THR A 127 -6.17 -4.41 -12.37
CA THR A 127 -4.90 -4.35 -13.12
C THR A 127 -4.74 -5.53 -14.07
N VAL A 128 -5.08 -6.75 -13.64
CA VAL A 128 -5.04 -7.96 -14.48
C VAL A 128 -6.00 -7.81 -15.66
N ASN A 129 -7.23 -7.37 -15.41
CA ASN A 129 -8.24 -7.13 -16.44
C ASN A 129 -7.80 -6.03 -17.42
N ALA A 130 -7.29 -4.91 -16.90
CA ALA A 130 -6.77 -3.81 -17.71
C ALA A 130 -5.60 -4.25 -18.59
N LYS A 131 -4.69 -5.09 -18.06
CA LYS A 131 -3.57 -5.64 -18.83
C LYS A 131 -4.07 -6.54 -19.96
N GLY A 132 -5.13 -7.33 -19.74
CA GLY A 132 -5.74 -8.16 -20.78
C GLY A 132 -6.37 -7.38 -21.94
N LEU A 133 -6.76 -6.13 -21.70
CA LEU A 133 -7.36 -5.24 -22.70
C LEU A 133 -6.32 -4.48 -23.55
N VAL A 134 -5.08 -4.40 -23.09
CA VAL A 134 -4.00 -3.68 -23.78
C VAL A 134 -3.19 -4.66 -24.61
N SER A 135 -3.21 -4.51 -25.93
CA SER A 135 -2.48 -5.37 -26.87
C SER A 135 -0.95 -5.18 -26.83
N GLY A 136 -0.47 -4.13 -26.18
CA GLY A 136 0.94 -3.75 -26.12
C GLY A 136 1.67 -4.23 -24.86
N SER A 137 2.91 -4.70 -25.02
CA SER A 137 3.76 -5.14 -23.89
C SER A 137 4.39 -3.98 -23.11
N LYS A 138 4.40 -2.77 -23.68
CA LYS A 138 5.10 -1.61 -23.12
C LYS A 138 4.31 -0.96 -21.98
N LEU A 139 5.03 -0.57 -20.94
CA LEU A 139 4.45 0.10 -19.78
C LEU A 139 3.86 1.48 -20.12
N GLN A 140 4.48 2.23 -21.03
CA GLN A 140 4.00 3.56 -21.42
C GLN A 140 2.63 3.52 -22.12
N GLU A 141 2.37 2.47 -22.91
CA GLU A 141 1.07 2.29 -23.58
C GLU A 141 -0.02 2.00 -22.57
N PHE A 142 0.29 1.16 -21.57
CA PHE A 142 -0.62 0.92 -20.44
C PHE A 142 -0.92 2.20 -19.66
N LEU A 143 0.10 3.02 -19.35
CA LEU A 143 -0.12 4.29 -18.64
C LEU A 143 -1.01 5.25 -19.44
N LYS A 144 -0.79 5.36 -20.75
CA LYS A 144 -1.64 6.18 -21.63
C LYS A 144 -3.06 5.65 -21.70
N PHE A 145 -3.24 4.34 -21.77
CA PHE A 145 -4.56 3.69 -21.77
C PHE A 145 -5.32 3.97 -20.48
N VAL A 146 -4.67 3.82 -19.33
CA VAL A 146 -5.29 4.04 -18.02
C VAL A 146 -5.65 5.53 -17.79
N VAL A 147 -4.90 6.46 -18.38
CA VAL A 147 -5.16 7.91 -18.30
C VAL A 147 -6.18 8.37 -19.34
N SER A 148 -6.42 7.58 -20.39
CA SER A 148 -7.40 7.94 -21.42
C SER A 148 -8.83 7.94 -20.87
N LEU A 149 -9.65 8.85 -21.40
CA LEU A 149 -11.06 9.02 -20.99
C LEU A 149 -11.91 7.77 -21.29
N ASP A 150 -11.48 6.93 -22.24
CA ASP A 150 -12.19 5.74 -22.68
C ASP A 150 -11.85 4.48 -21.87
N PHE A 151 -11.25 4.62 -20.69
CA PHE A 151 -10.89 3.47 -19.86
C PHE A 151 -12.16 2.74 -19.35
N PRO A 152 -12.42 1.49 -19.77
CA PRO A 152 -13.70 0.83 -19.51
C PRO A 152 -13.87 0.38 -18.05
N LEU A 153 -12.79 0.39 -17.26
CA LEU A 153 -12.82 0.00 -15.84
C LEU A 153 -12.81 1.23 -14.92
N THR A 154 -13.03 2.44 -15.44
CA THR A 154 -13.07 3.68 -14.66
C THR A 154 -14.10 3.59 -13.54
N ASP A 155 -15.28 3.04 -13.80
CA ASP A 155 -16.34 2.89 -12.79
C ASP A 155 -15.90 2.02 -11.61
N LYS A 156 -15.12 0.96 -11.88
CA LYS A 156 -14.58 0.08 -10.83
C LYS A 156 -13.53 0.80 -9.99
N VAL A 157 -12.66 1.57 -10.64
CA VAL A 157 -11.65 2.39 -9.94
C VAL A 157 -12.34 3.47 -9.10
N ALA A 158 -13.38 4.13 -9.63
CA ALA A 158 -14.16 5.13 -8.90
C ALA A 158 -14.88 4.52 -7.70
N SER A 159 -15.49 3.34 -7.85
CA SER A 159 -16.13 2.62 -6.72
C SER A 159 -15.12 2.24 -5.63
N LEU A 160 -13.91 1.81 -6.03
CA LEU A 160 -12.82 1.52 -5.09
C LEU A 160 -12.38 2.81 -4.38
N TRP A 161 -12.18 3.89 -5.13
CA TRP A 161 -11.81 5.20 -4.60
C TRP A 161 -12.78 5.69 -3.53
N SER A 162 -14.09 5.67 -3.81
CA SER A 162 -15.10 6.11 -2.83
C SER A 162 -15.09 5.30 -1.54
N ARG A 163 -14.85 3.98 -1.61
CA ARG A 163 -14.73 3.13 -0.40
C ARG A 163 -13.45 3.40 0.38
N VAL A 164 -12.34 3.63 -0.31
CA VAL A 164 -11.06 3.99 0.31
C VAL A 164 -11.16 5.35 1.01
N GLU A 165 -11.77 6.33 0.37
CA GLU A 165 -12.00 7.64 0.97
C GLU A 165 -12.95 7.55 2.18
N ALA A 166 -14.04 6.80 2.06
CA ALA A 166 -14.96 6.56 3.17
C ALA A 166 -14.29 5.89 4.37
N LEU A 167 -13.33 4.98 4.15
CA LEU A 167 -12.54 4.37 5.23
C LEU A 167 -11.56 5.39 5.84
N THR A 168 -10.83 6.12 5.00
CA THR A 168 -9.75 6.99 5.46
C THR A 168 -10.24 8.29 6.12
N THR A 169 -11.42 8.80 5.76
CA THR A 169 -12.01 10.00 6.36
C THR A 169 -12.50 9.82 7.80
N GLN A 170 -12.69 8.57 8.25
CA GLN A 170 -13.08 8.25 9.63
C GLN A 170 -11.97 8.53 10.65
N PHE A 171 -10.72 8.63 10.19
CA PHE A 171 -9.55 8.74 11.06
C PHE A 171 -8.90 10.12 10.96
N PRO A 172 -8.50 10.73 12.09
CA PRO A 172 -7.88 12.04 12.09
C PRO A 172 -6.52 12.02 11.37
N ILE A 173 -6.12 13.20 10.88
CA ILE A 173 -4.77 13.44 10.34
C ILE A 173 -3.94 14.05 11.47
N PRO A 174 -2.89 13.36 11.97
CA PRO A 174 -2.05 13.90 13.02
C PRO A 174 -1.26 15.12 12.52
N GLY A 175 -1.27 16.20 13.29
CA GLY A 175 -0.46 17.39 13.01
C GLY A 175 -1.19 18.55 12.32
N VAL A 176 -2.53 18.50 12.23
CA VAL A 176 -3.38 19.63 11.85
C VAL A 176 -4.08 20.21 13.08
#